data_AF-A0A832ZG10-F1
#
_entry.id   AF-A0A832ZG10-F1
#
_cell.length_a   1.000
_cell.length_b   1.000
_cell.length_c   1.000
_cell.angle_alpha   90.00
_cell.angle_beta   90.00
_cell.angle_gamma   90.00
#
_symmetry.space_group_name_H-M   'P 1'
#
loop_
_entity.id
_entity.type
_entity.pdbx_description
1 polymer ?
#
loop_
_entity_poly.entity_id
_entity_poly.type
_entity_poly.pdbx_seq_one_letter_code
_entity_poly.pdbx_strand_id
1 'polypeptide(L)'
;MGKGRLVLIDGEHYPDVTAWAVRKLGNVCCAVFLGGGEKIGSMGEMEKKLGFRVYHGDDYLTSLRRALEENEITEVVDLSDEPVLDYEDRFKIASLCMLYGIPYRGADFHFTPRRLKRTRKPSLAIIGTGKRVGKTAVSGFVARTLKEIAKPVIVTMGRGGPIEPELIEGDRFEITPEFLLKVSEEGKHAASDHFEDALTARVTTIGCRRCGGGMAGFSFFDVVDEGIQLAERLPKDIIILEGSGATFPSYRADACILVTSAKVKLEFIKSYFGPFRISLSDMVVITMADSVSESHLRKLKETISSINSSADIHLTAFRPRPLGEVSGKRLGLIMTSDDALPRAREWLEKLGAEVLYTSANLSRRKHLIRDLNNFSNIDAVAVELKAAAVDVVTRWALENGIEVIYLDNEPINIDGKDLREAILKLGRSILEGRR
;
A
#
# COMPACT_ATOMS: atom_id res chain seq x y z
N MET A 1 17.63 7.76 30.75
CA MET A 1 16.43 7.88 29.90
C MET A 1 15.24 8.09 30.80
N GLY A 2 14.39 9.07 30.53
CA GLY A 2 13.10 9.20 31.22
C GLY A 2 12.16 8.08 30.77
N LYS A 3 11.22 7.67 31.62
CA LYS A 3 10.17 6.70 31.30
C LYS A 3 8.81 7.26 31.70
N GLY A 4 7.87 7.28 30.77
CA GLY A 4 6.52 7.79 31.03
C GLY A 4 5.89 8.48 29.83
N ARG A 5 4.97 9.39 30.11
CA ARG A 5 4.27 10.20 29.10
C ARG A 5 5.14 11.36 28.65
N LEU A 6 5.10 11.65 27.36
CA LEU A 6 5.57 12.89 26.78
C LEU A 6 4.37 13.82 26.63
N VAL A 7 4.47 15.08 27.05
CA VAL A 7 3.42 16.08 26.81
C VAL A 7 3.85 17.08 25.74
N LEU A 8 2.93 17.43 24.84
CA LEU A 8 3.12 18.53 23.90
C LEU A 8 2.51 19.79 24.52
N ILE A 9 3.28 20.87 24.57
CA ILE A 9 2.89 22.12 25.24
C ILE A 9 3.13 23.31 24.32
N ASP A 10 2.35 24.36 24.50
CA ASP A 10 2.43 25.60 23.73
C ASP A 10 2.74 26.82 24.63
N GLY A 11 2.94 27.97 23.98
CA GLY A 11 3.09 29.27 24.63
C GLY A 11 1.79 30.04 24.84
N GLU A 12 0.64 29.42 24.55
CA GLU A 12 -0.70 30.01 24.71
C GLU A 12 -1.27 29.78 26.12
N HIS A 13 -0.80 28.74 26.80
CA HIS A 13 -1.11 28.47 28.18
C HIS A 13 -0.03 29.04 29.10
N TYR A 14 -0.46 29.72 30.18
CA TYR A 14 0.46 30.17 31.21
C TYR A 14 1.17 28.96 31.86
N PRO A 15 2.47 29.08 32.23
CA PRO A 15 3.23 27.98 32.82
C PRO A 15 2.57 27.33 34.05
N ASP A 16 1.79 28.07 34.86
CA ASP A 16 1.03 27.52 35.98
C ASP A 16 -0.09 26.56 35.55
N VAL A 17 -0.77 26.88 34.45
CA VAL A 17 -1.84 26.07 33.88
C VAL A 17 -1.26 24.77 33.33
N THR A 18 -0.17 24.86 32.56
CA THR A 18 0.54 23.70 32.03
C THR A 18 1.06 22.80 33.16
N ALA A 19 1.68 23.38 34.20
CA ALA A 19 2.16 22.60 35.35
C ALA A 19 1.02 21.93 36.13
N TRP A 20 -0.14 22.59 36.26
CA TRP A 20 -1.34 21.99 36.85
C TRP A 20 -1.86 20.79 36.04
N ALA A 21 -1.94 20.92 34.72
CA ALA A 21 -2.39 19.85 33.82
C ALA A 21 -1.43 18.64 33.86
N VAL A 22 -0.12 18.90 33.79
CA VAL A 22 0.93 17.87 33.89
C VAL A 22 0.84 17.10 35.21
N ARG A 23 0.65 17.80 36.35
CA ARG A 23 0.46 17.14 37.66
C ARG A 23 -0.77 16.25 37.68
N LYS A 24 -1.87 16.65 37.04
CA LYS A 24 -3.09 15.84 36.94
C LYS A 24 -2.92 14.60 36.07
N LEU A 25 -2.17 14.69 34.96
CA LEU A 25 -1.89 13.55 34.11
C LEU A 25 -1.05 12.48 34.82
N GLY A 26 -0.05 12.92 35.59
CA GLY A 26 0.91 12.04 36.27
C GLY A 26 1.80 11.25 35.30
N ASN A 27 2.88 10.68 35.83
CA ASN A 27 3.85 9.86 35.08
C ASN A 27 4.37 10.55 33.80
N VAL A 28 4.58 11.87 33.83
CA VAL A 28 5.16 12.64 32.73
C VAL A 28 6.67 12.67 32.89
N CYS A 29 7.43 12.33 31.85
CA CYS A 29 8.90 12.27 31.91
C CYS A 29 9.60 13.38 31.14
N CYS A 30 8.94 14.00 30.15
CA CYS A 30 9.46 15.13 29.38
C CYS A 30 8.34 15.86 28.66
N ALA A 31 8.64 17.05 28.12
CA ALA A 31 7.74 17.79 27.25
C ALA A 31 8.41 18.20 25.94
N VAL A 32 7.61 18.49 24.93
CA VAL A 32 8.03 19.16 23.70
C VAL A 32 7.28 20.48 23.59
N PHE A 33 8.03 21.56 23.47
CA PHE A 33 7.49 22.89 23.22
C PHE A 33 7.24 23.08 21.72
N LEU A 34 5.99 23.38 21.35
CA LEU A 34 5.53 23.41 19.96
C LEU A 34 5.64 24.79 19.30
N GLY A 35 5.69 25.86 20.10
CA GLY A 35 5.63 27.24 19.62
C GLY A 35 4.63 28.08 20.42
N GLY A 36 4.45 29.32 19.98
CA GLY A 36 3.80 30.37 20.76
C GLY A 36 4.81 31.12 21.63
N GLY A 37 4.43 32.31 22.11
CA GLY A 37 5.37 33.16 22.86
C GLY A 37 4.73 34.24 23.71
N GLU A 38 3.40 34.40 23.64
CA GLU A 38 2.73 35.52 24.29
C GLU A 38 2.75 35.42 25.83
N LYS A 39 2.76 34.20 26.40
CA LYS A 39 2.49 33.98 27.83
C LYS A 39 3.55 33.17 28.58
N ILE A 40 4.70 32.96 27.96
CA ILE A 40 5.79 32.15 28.53
C ILE A 40 7.03 32.99 28.80
N GLY A 41 7.62 32.80 29.99
CA GLY A 41 8.95 33.32 30.34
C GLY A 41 10.06 32.54 29.61
N SER A 42 11.23 32.41 30.24
CA SER A 42 12.32 31.63 29.63
C SER A 42 12.06 30.11 29.67
N MET A 43 12.56 29.36 28.68
CA MET A 43 12.44 27.88 28.67
C MET A 43 13.03 27.24 29.93
N GLY A 44 14.13 27.78 30.47
CA GLY A 44 14.74 27.30 31.71
C GLY A 44 13.85 27.48 32.95
N GLU A 45 13.00 28.50 32.99
CA GLU A 45 11.99 28.66 34.06
C GLU A 45 10.87 27.63 33.92
N MET A 46 10.45 27.34 32.68
CA MET A 46 9.46 26.31 32.40
C MET A 46 9.96 24.91 32.81
N GLU A 47 11.20 24.55 32.46
CA GLU A 47 11.82 23.29 32.88
C GLU A 47 11.87 23.16 34.41
N LYS A 48 12.32 24.22 35.11
CA LYS A 48 12.34 24.24 36.59
C LYS A 48 10.96 24.03 37.19
N LYS A 49 9.94 24.63 36.58
CA LYS A 49 8.55 24.56 37.07
C LYS A 49 7.90 23.21 36.83
N LEU A 50 8.20 22.57 35.70
CA LEU A 50 7.69 21.25 35.34
C LEU A 50 8.47 20.12 36.03
N GLY A 51 9.73 20.35 36.37
CA GLY A 51 10.60 19.37 37.04
C GLY A 51 11.18 18.31 36.12
N PHE A 52 11.13 18.52 34.80
CA PHE A 52 11.70 17.64 33.78
C PHE A 52 12.11 18.43 32.54
N ARG A 53 12.83 17.76 31.63
CA ARG A 53 13.36 18.35 30.40
C ARG A 53 12.25 18.75 29.42
N VAL A 54 12.41 19.94 28.82
CA VAL A 54 11.55 20.45 27.75
C VAL A 54 12.36 20.52 26.46
N TYR A 55 11.98 19.73 25.46
CA TYR A 55 12.58 19.73 24.14
C TYR A 55 12.00 20.90 23.33
N HIS A 56 12.86 21.71 22.71
CA HIS A 56 12.46 22.84 21.89
C HIS A 56 13.49 23.10 20.77
N GLY A 57 13.06 23.81 19.74
CA GLY A 57 13.87 24.17 18.56
C GLY A 57 12.97 24.81 17.49
N ASP A 58 13.57 25.18 16.35
CA ASP A 58 12.84 25.86 15.26
C ASP A 58 11.79 24.95 14.59
N ASP A 59 12.02 23.63 14.61
CA ASP A 59 11.07 22.63 14.13
C ASP A 59 10.64 21.71 15.28
N TYR A 60 9.34 21.73 15.57
CA TYR A 60 8.76 20.92 16.63
C TYR A 60 8.80 19.42 16.30
N LEU A 61 8.77 19.02 15.02
CA LEU A 61 8.84 17.59 14.64
C LEU A 61 10.23 17.01 14.90
N THR A 62 11.29 17.77 14.62
CA THR A 62 12.66 17.41 14.98
C THR A 62 12.82 17.31 16.49
N SER A 63 12.26 18.24 17.24
CA SER A 63 12.29 18.23 18.71
C SER A 63 11.54 17.03 19.29
N LEU A 64 10.35 16.73 18.75
CA LEU A 64 9.56 15.56 19.11
C LEU A 64 10.33 14.27 18.80
N ARG A 65 10.92 14.14 17.61
CA ARG A 65 11.73 12.97 17.23
C ARG A 65 12.83 12.70 18.26
N ARG A 66 13.61 13.72 18.61
CA ARG A 66 14.66 13.61 19.63
C ARG A 66 14.12 13.15 20.98
N ALA A 67 12.98 13.70 21.39
CA ALA A 67 12.34 13.32 22.65
C ALA A 67 11.88 11.85 22.65
N LEU A 68 11.35 11.35 21.52
CA LEU A 68 10.97 9.94 21.34
C LEU A 68 12.17 8.99 21.30
N GLU A 69 13.30 9.41 20.73
CA GLU A 69 14.53 8.62 20.63
C GLU A 69 15.29 8.54 21.97
N GLU A 70 15.32 9.62 22.74
CA GLU A 70 16.11 9.74 23.98
C GLU A 70 15.39 9.19 25.22
N ASN A 71 14.12 8.79 25.13
CA ASN A 71 13.28 8.39 26.27
C ASN A 71 12.41 7.15 25.99
N GLU A 72 12.01 6.44 27.05
CA GLU A 72 11.03 5.35 26.98
C GLU A 72 9.60 5.91 27.09
N ILE A 73 9.06 6.41 25.99
CA ILE A 73 7.75 7.06 25.96
C ILE A 73 6.62 6.04 25.85
N THR A 74 5.64 6.12 26.76
CA THR A 74 4.46 5.24 26.78
C THR A 74 3.27 5.81 26.02
N GLU A 75 3.17 7.13 25.94
CA GLU A 75 2.08 7.88 25.30
C GLU A 75 2.55 9.32 25.07
N VAL A 76 2.20 9.91 23.92
CA VAL A 76 2.28 11.35 23.67
C VAL A 76 0.91 11.97 23.94
N VAL A 77 0.86 12.96 24.82
CA VAL A 77 -0.38 13.68 25.19
C VAL A 77 -0.32 15.12 24.67
N ASP A 78 -1.27 15.50 23.82
CA ASP A 78 -1.43 16.85 23.30
C ASP A 78 -2.14 17.73 24.34
N LEU A 79 -1.42 18.70 24.90
CA LEU A 79 -1.97 19.74 25.76
C LEU A 79 -2.01 21.10 25.04
N SER A 80 -1.75 21.14 23.74
CA SER A 80 -1.70 22.37 22.97
C SER A 80 -3.04 22.75 22.34
N ASP A 81 -3.16 24.02 21.99
CA ASP A 81 -4.36 24.59 21.39
C ASP A 81 -4.06 25.47 20.15
N GLU A 82 -5.11 25.85 19.43
CA GLU A 82 -5.02 26.84 18.36
C GLU A 82 -4.57 28.21 18.93
N PRO A 83 -3.74 28.99 18.19
CA PRO A 83 -3.37 28.80 16.79
C PRO A 83 -2.03 28.06 16.58
N VAL A 84 -1.42 27.48 17.62
CA VAL A 84 -0.06 26.91 17.51
C VAL A 84 -0.02 25.65 16.65
N LEU A 85 -1.00 24.77 16.81
CA LEU A 85 -1.17 23.59 15.94
C LEU A 85 -2.54 23.60 15.27
N ASP A 86 -2.56 23.32 13.97
CA ASP A 86 -3.78 23.02 13.22
C ASP A 86 -4.05 21.51 13.14
N TYR A 87 -5.03 21.12 12.32
CA TYR A 87 -5.35 19.71 12.08
C TYR A 87 -4.26 18.97 11.30
N GLU A 88 -3.63 19.60 10.32
CA GLU A 88 -2.58 18.99 9.50
C GLU A 88 -1.33 18.69 10.36
N ASP A 89 -0.97 19.61 11.26
CA ASP A 89 0.14 19.45 12.20
C ASP A 89 -0.10 18.29 13.17
N ARG A 90 -1.30 18.16 13.72
CA ARG A 90 -1.67 17.01 14.57
C ARG A 90 -1.58 15.69 13.81
N PHE A 91 -1.88 15.66 12.51
CA PHE A 91 -1.66 14.46 11.68
C PHE A 91 -0.17 14.18 11.39
N LYS A 92 0.69 15.20 11.27
CA LYS A 92 2.15 15.00 11.17
C LYS A 92 2.70 14.40 12.45
N ILE A 93 2.28 14.92 13.61
CA ILE A 93 2.63 14.39 14.94
C ILE A 93 2.12 12.95 15.08
N ALA A 94 0.85 12.69 14.74
CA ALA A 94 0.27 11.36 14.76
C ALA A 94 1.05 10.38 13.86
N SER A 95 1.45 10.83 12.66
CA SER A 95 2.26 10.03 11.73
C SER A 95 3.62 9.67 12.32
N LEU A 96 4.29 10.62 12.96
CA LEU A 96 5.55 10.37 13.65
C LEU A 96 5.36 9.37 14.81
N CYS A 97 4.36 9.57 15.66
CA CYS A 97 4.05 8.66 16.77
C CYS A 97 3.75 7.23 16.26
N MET A 98 3.04 7.09 15.14
CA MET A 98 2.80 5.79 14.48
C MET A 98 4.10 5.10 14.05
N LEU A 99 5.09 5.83 13.53
CA LEU A 99 6.40 5.26 13.14
C LEU A 99 7.15 4.68 14.34
N TYR A 100 7.05 5.35 15.49
CA TYR A 100 7.65 4.91 16.75
C TYR A 100 6.81 3.86 17.50
N GLY A 101 5.59 3.58 17.04
CA GLY A 101 4.69 2.66 17.73
C GLY A 101 4.18 3.19 19.07
N ILE A 102 4.06 4.52 19.20
CA ILE A 102 3.63 5.20 20.44
C ILE A 102 2.23 5.78 20.25
N PRO A 103 1.30 5.59 21.21
CA PRO A 103 -0.02 6.22 21.17
C PRO A 103 0.06 7.75 21.23
N TYR A 104 -0.81 8.42 20.48
CA TYR A 104 -0.97 9.87 20.49
C TYR A 104 -2.40 10.25 20.87
N ARG A 105 -2.57 11.02 21.94
CA ARG A 105 -3.87 11.38 22.50
C ARG A 105 -4.01 12.88 22.70
N GLY A 106 -5.08 13.46 22.17
CA GLY A 106 -5.55 14.79 22.53
C GLY A 106 -6.77 14.72 23.44
N ALA A 107 -7.48 15.84 23.55
CA ALA A 107 -8.67 15.94 24.42
C ALA A 107 -9.83 15.05 23.95
N ASP A 108 -10.06 14.97 22.64
CA ASP A 108 -11.20 14.28 22.00
C ASP A 108 -10.78 13.28 20.91
N PHE A 109 -9.48 13.06 20.71
CA PHE A 109 -8.94 12.07 19.77
C PHE A 109 -7.88 11.17 20.41
N HIS A 110 -7.78 9.94 19.91
CA HIS A 110 -6.75 8.99 20.32
C HIS A 110 -6.35 8.11 19.15
N PHE A 111 -5.09 8.22 18.73
CA PHE A 111 -4.46 7.39 17.72
C PHE A 111 -3.58 6.32 18.39
N THR A 112 -3.98 5.06 18.27
CA THR A 112 -3.25 3.93 18.86
C THR A 112 -2.61 3.08 17.74
N PRO A 113 -1.27 3.00 17.67
CA PRO A 113 -0.60 2.12 16.71
C PRO A 113 -0.83 0.66 17.06
N ARG A 114 -0.89 -0.20 16.04
CA ARG A 114 -0.77 -1.65 16.26
C ARG A 114 0.70 -2.01 16.39
N ARG A 115 1.00 -2.93 17.31
CA ARG A 115 2.33 -3.54 17.39
C ARG A 115 2.65 -4.20 16.05
N LEU A 116 3.71 -3.73 15.40
CA LEU A 116 4.24 -4.36 14.21
C LEU A 116 5.03 -5.60 14.60
N LYS A 117 4.56 -6.77 14.16
CA LYS A 117 5.26 -8.05 14.32
C LYS A 117 6.39 -8.17 13.30
N ARG A 118 7.26 -9.16 13.44
CA ARG A 118 8.26 -9.52 12.41
C ARG A 118 8.03 -10.96 11.99
N THR A 119 8.30 -11.25 10.73
CA THR A 119 8.37 -12.62 10.20
C THR A 119 9.67 -13.29 10.65
N ARG A 120 9.70 -14.62 10.65
CA ARG A 120 10.91 -15.45 10.87
C ARG A 120 11.77 -15.57 9.62
N LYS A 121 11.19 -15.27 8.46
CA LYS A 121 11.85 -15.30 7.15
C LYS A 121 12.02 -13.89 6.61
N PRO A 122 12.98 -13.66 5.70
CA PRO A 122 13.09 -12.40 4.98
C PRO A 122 11.75 -12.02 4.35
N SER A 123 11.43 -10.73 4.36
CA SER A 123 10.12 -10.23 4.01
C SER A 123 10.14 -8.87 3.32
N LEU A 124 9.19 -8.68 2.42
CA LEU A 124 9.00 -7.45 1.65
C LEU A 124 7.53 -7.03 1.74
N ALA A 125 7.26 -5.85 2.29
CA ALA A 125 5.89 -5.30 2.30
C ALA A 125 5.59 -4.56 0.99
N ILE A 126 4.37 -4.73 0.48
CA ILE A 126 3.84 -3.97 -0.65
C ILE A 126 2.53 -3.33 -0.19
N ILE A 127 2.59 -2.04 0.12
CA ILE A 127 1.49 -1.26 0.69
C ILE A 127 0.96 -0.25 -0.33
N GLY A 128 -0.28 0.20 -0.14
CA GLY A 128 -0.91 1.18 -1.03
C GLY A 128 -1.32 2.45 -0.31
N THR A 129 -1.41 3.57 -1.05
CA THR A 129 -2.07 4.79 -0.56
C THR A 129 -3.60 4.71 -0.64
N GLY A 130 -4.14 3.75 -1.39
CA GLY A 130 -5.58 3.67 -1.64
C GLY A 130 -6.01 2.47 -2.47
N LYS A 131 -7.30 2.44 -2.83
CA LYS A 131 -7.84 1.45 -3.77
C LYS A 131 -7.46 1.85 -5.20
N ARG A 132 -7.27 0.86 -6.09
CA ARG A 132 -6.99 1.06 -7.52
C ARG A 132 -5.70 1.83 -7.82
N VAL A 133 -4.71 1.74 -6.94
CA VAL A 133 -3.37 2.32 -7.18
C VAL A 133 -2.45 1.40 -7.98
N GLY A 134 -2.94 0.22 -8.41
CA GLY A 134 -2.12 -0.76 -9.15
C GLY A 134 -1.25 -1.66 -8.26
N LYS A 135 -1.58 -1.77 -6.97
CA LYS A 135 -0.78 -2.51 -5.99
C LYS A 135 -0.62 -4.00 -6.31
N THR A 136 -1.69 -4.70 -6.68
CA THR A 136 -1.66 -6.13 -7.02
C THR A 136 -0.82 -6.38 -8.28
N ALA A 137 -0.96 -5.51 -9.29
CA ALA A 137 -0.12 -5.54 -10.48
C ALA A 137 1.39 -5.35 -10.16
N VAL A 138 1.72 -4.39 -9.29
CA VAL A 138 3.10 -4.21 -8.79
C VAL A 138 3.55 -5.40 -7.94
N SER A 139 2.67 -5.98 -7.12
CA SER A 139 2.95 -7.17 -6.31
C SER A 139 3.31 -8.37 -7.17
N GLY A 140 2.51 -8.65 -8.20
CA GLY A 140 2.80 -9.68 -9.17
C GLY A 140 4.11 -9.44 -9.93
N PHE A 141 4.38 -8.20 -10.37
CA PHE A 141 5.65 -7.84 -11.00
C PHE A 141 6.86 -8.06 -10.08
N VAL A 142 6.78 -7.62 -8.83
CA VAL A 142 7.81 -7.81 -7.81
C VAL A 142 8.05 -9.30 -7.57
N ALA A 143 6.98 -10.08 -7.38
CA ALA A 143 7.08 -11.51 -7.14
C ALA A 143 7.72 -12.25 -8.33
N ARG A 144 7.31 -11.94 -9.58
CA ARG A 144 7.96 -12.50 -10.78
C ARG A 144 9.44 -12.17 -10.85
N THR A 145 9.79 -10.91 -10.58
CA THR A 145 11.18 -10.45 -10.62
C THR A 145 12.02 -11.17 -9.56
N LEU A 146 11.50 -11.32 -8.34
CA LEU A 146 12.21 -11.99 -7.25
C LEU A 146 12.38 -13.49 -7.46
N LYS A 147 11.58 -14.15 -8.33
CA LYS A 147 11.79 -15.56 -8.70
C LYS A 147 13.16 -15.84 -9.29
N GLU A 148 13.82 -14.82 -9.84
CA GLU A 148 15.16 -14.97 -10.44
C GLU A 148 16.25 -15.21 -9.39
N ILE A 149 16.00 -14.85 -8.14
CA ILE A 149 17.00 -14.91 -7.05
C ILE A 149 16.49 -15.63 -5.79
N ALA A 150 15.21 -15.97 -5.72
CA ALA A 150 14.58 -16.58 -4.54
C ALA A 150 13.30 -17.36 -4.91
N LYS A 151 12.72 -18.07 -3.93
CA LYS A 151 11.37 -18.65 -4.02
C LYS A 151 10.36 -17.81 -3.22
N PRO A 152 9.72 -16.80 -3.83
CA PRO A 152 8.76 -15.96 -3.14
C PRO A 152 7.44 -16.67 -2.85
N VAL A 153 6.78 -16.23 -1.77
CA VAL A 153 5.37 -16.50 -1.48
C VAL A 153 4.67 -15.19 -1.16
N ILE A 154 3.52 -14.94 -1.78
CA ILE A 154 2.70 -13.76 -1.46
C ILE A 154 1.69 -14.13 -0.38
N VAL A 155 1.66 -13.38 0.71
CA VAL A 155 0.55 -13.39 1.68
C VAL A 155 -0.21 -12.10 1.48
N THR A 156 -1.44 -12.22 0.96
CA THR A 156 -2.30 -11.07 0.63
C THR A 156 -3.56 -11.10 1.48
N MET A 157 -4.17 -9.94 1.71
CA MET A 157 -5.44 -9.83 2.41
C MET A 157 -6.51 -9.18 1.55
N GLY A 158 -7.73 -9.69 1.61
CA GLY A 158 -8.86 -9.21 0.82
C GLY A 158 -10.05 -8.81 1.69
N ARG A 159 -10.88 -7.90 1.18
CA ARG A 159 -12.20 -7.61 1.77
C ARG A 159 -13.19 -8.75 1.55
N GLY A 160 -12.99 -9.51 0.49
CA GLY A 160 -13.71 -10.75 0.17
C GLY A 160 -12.78 -11.97 0.24
N GLY A 161 -11.75 -11.92 1.08
CA GLY A 161 -10.82 -13.03 1.26
C GLY A 161 -11.47 -14.24 1.96
N PRO A 162 -10.80 -15.40 1.97
CA PRO A 162 -11.32 -16.65 2.52
C PRO A 162 -11.41 -16.60 4.05
N ILE A 163 -12.24 -17.50 4.62
CA ILE A 163 -12.49 -17.58 6.07
C ILE A 163 -11.21 -17.92 6.84
N GLU A 164 -10.48 -18.90 6.33
CA GLU A 164 -9.15 -19.32 6.78
C GLU A 164 -8.15 -19.06 5.64
N PRO A 165 -6.84 -18.93 5.92
CA PRO A 165 -5.84 -18.74 4.88
C PRO A 165 -5.94 -19.81 3.78
N GLU A 166 -6.15 -19.39 2.53
CA GLU A 166 -6.25 -20.29 1.38
C GLU A 166 -4.96 -20.25 0.57
N LEU A 167 -4.31 -21.40 0.42
CA LEU A 167 -3.06 -21.54 -0.31
C LEU A 167 -3.30 -21.96 -1.76
N ILE A 168 -2.64 -21.27 -2.70
CA ILE A 168 -2.65 -21.58 -4.13
C ILE A 168 -1.20 -21.78 -4.58
N GLU A 169 -0.85 -22.98 -5.03
CA GLU A 169 0.48 -23.33 -5.56
C GLU A 169 0.64 -22.91 -7.03
N GLY A 170 0.51 -21.61 -7.33
CA GLY A 170 0.59 -21.07 -8.71
C GLY A 170 1.95 -21.24 -9.40
N ASP A 171 2.98 -21.65 -8.65
CA ASP A 171 4.28 -22.07 -9.17
C ASP A 171 4.32 -23.54 -9.61
N ARG A 172 3.36 -24.37 -9.21
CA ARG A 172 3.31 -25.81 -9.52
C ARG A 172 2.22 -26.17 -10.53
N PHE A 173 1.05 -25.53 -10.43
CA PHE A 173 -0.05 -25.79 -11.36
C PHE A 173 -0.40 -24.53 -12.15
N GLU A 174 -0.93 -24.76 -13.35
CA GLU A 174 -1.40 -23.70 -14.21
C GLU A 174 -2.86 -23.36 -13.89
N ILE A 175 -3.11 -22.09 -13.60
CA ILE A 175 -4.46 -21.57 -13.42
C ILE A 175 -5.06 -21.31 -14.81
N THR A 176 -5.96 -22.19 -15.24
CA THR A 176 -6.66 -22.06 -16.53
C THR A 176 -8.00 -21.32 -16.38
N PRO A 177 -8.58 -20.82 -17.49
CA PRO A 177 -9.92 -20.25 -17.48
C PRO A 177 -10.99 -21.22 -16.94
N GLU A 178 -10.92 -22.50 -17.31
CA GLU A 178 -11.85 -23.54 -16.83
C GLU A 178 -11.72 -23.77 -15.33
N PHE A 179 -10.49 -23.76 -14.80
CA PHE A 179 -10.25 -23.87 -13.37
C PHE A 179 -10.87 -22.69 -12.61
N LEU A 180 -10.66 -21.46 -13.08
CA LEU A 180 -11.25 -20.27 -12.45
C LEU A 180 -12.78 -20.29 -12.51
N LEU A 181 -13.36 -20.71 -13.63
CA LEU A 181 -14.80 -20.83 -13.77
C LEU A 181 -15.36 -21.86 -12.78
N LYS A 182 -14.73 -23.03 -12.65
CA LYS A 182 -15.11 -24.05 -11.67
C LYS A 182 -15.04 -23.54 -10.23
N VAL A 183 -13.96 -22.85 -9.86
CA VAL A 183 -13.83 -22.22 -8.53
C VAL A 183 -14.97 -21.23 -8.28
N SER A 184 -15.35 -20.45 -9.30
CA SER A 184 -16.48 -19.52 -9.20
C SER A 184 -17.82 -20.24 -9.02
N GLU A 185 -18.02 -21.41 -9.64
CA GLU A 185 -19.25 -22.22 -9.53
C GLU A 185 -19.39 -22.90 -8.18
N GLU A 186 -18.28 -23.18 -7.50
CA GLU A 186 -18.24 -23.64 -6.10
C GLU A 186 -18.58 -22.51 -5.09
N GLY A 187 -18.91 -21.31 -5.58
CA GLY A 187 -19.26 -20.15 -4.74
C GLY A 187 -18.06 -19.43 -4.13
N LYS A 188 -16.83 -19.79 -4.51
CA LYS A 188 -15.61 -19.11 -4.09
C LYS A 188 -15.36 -17.87 -4.94
N HIS A 189 -14.59 -16.93 -4.40
CA HIS A 189 -14.22 -15.72 -5.13
C HIS A 189 -13.01 -15.95 -6.04
N ALA A 190 -13.22 -16.55 -7.22
CA ALA A 190 -12.17 -16.91 -8.19
C ALA A 190 -11.37 -15.73 -8.78
N ALA A 191 -11.68 -14.49 -8.41
CA ALA A 191 -10.98 -13.28 -8.85
C ALA A 191 -10.52 -12.41 -7.66
N SER A 192 -10.29 -13.03 -6.50
CA SER A 192 -9.62 -12.37 -5.38
C SER A 192 -8.13 -12.19 -5.65
N ASP A 193 -7.52 -11.26 -4.92
CA ASP A 193 -6.11 -10.86 -5.09
C ASP A 193 -5.16 -12.08 -5.12
N HIS A 194 -5.35 -13.11 -4.28
CA HIS A 194 -4.47 -14.29 -4.28
C HIS A 194 -4.58 -15.17 -5.53
N PHE A 195 -5.74 -15.24 -6.18
CA PHE A 195 -5.88 -15.89 -7.49
C PHE A 195 -5.25 -15.02 -8.59
N GLU A 196 -5.45 -13.69 -8.54
CA GLU A 196 -4.82 -12.74 -9.47
C GLU A 196 -3.30 -12.82 -9.42
N ASP A 197 -2.72 -12.80 -8.23
CA ASP A 197 -1.29 -12.94 -7.99
C ASP A 197 -0.76 -14.30 -8.47
N ALA A 198 -1.44 -15.40 -8.14
CA ALA A 198 -1.02 -16.74 -8.54
C ALA A 198 -1.02 -16.90 -10.07
N LEU A 199 -2.08 -16.38 -10.72
CA LEU A 199 -2.24 -16.41 -12.17
C LEU A 199 -1.16 -15.57 -12.86
N THR A 200 -1.02 -14.31 -12.44
CA THR A 200 -0.18 -13.32 -13.13
C THR A 200 1.31 -13.51 -12.83
N ALA A 201 1.67 -13.93 -11.61
CA ALA A 201 3.06 -14.04 -11.19
C ALA A 201 3.62 -15.47 -11.19
N ARG A 202 2.76 -16.49 -11.27
CA ARG A 202 3.16 -17.91 -11.22
C ARG A 202 4.04 -18.19 -10.00
N VAL A 203 3.56 -17.76 -8.84
CA VAL A 203 4.14 -17.97 -7.51
C VAL A 203 3.11 -18.61 -6.58
N THR A 204 3.57 -19.19 -5.47
CA THR A 204 2.65 -19.60 -4.40
C THR A 204 2.05 -18.36 -3.75
N THR A 205 0.74 -18.37 -3.52
CA THR A 205 0.02 -17.28 -2.84
C THR A 205 -0.83 -17.82 -1.71
N ILE A 206 -1.05 -16.98 -0.69
CA ILE A 206 -1.88 -17.27 0.46
C ILE A 206 -2.87 -16.12 0.61
N GLY A 207 -4.14 -16.39 0.33
CA GLY A 207 -5.24 -15.45 0.50
C GLY A 207 -5.71 -15.41 1.94
N CYS A 208 -5.80 -14.21 2.52
CA CYS A 208 -6.37 -13.96 3.83
C CYS A 208 -7.55 -12.99 3.72
N ARG A 209 -8.38 -12.89 4.76
CA ARG A 209 -9.43 -11.86 4.87
C ARG A 209 -9.10 -10.79 5.89
N ARG A 210 -9.74 -9.64 5.73
CA ARG A 210 -9.72 -8.54 6.70
C ARG A 210 -11.05 -7.79 6.72
N CYS A 211 -11.38 -7.19 7.86
CA CYS A 211 -12.53 -6.30 8.04
C CYS A 211 -12.15 -5.06 8.88
N GLY A 212 -12.75 -3.92 8.53
CA GLY A 212 -12.37 -2.60 9.07
C GLY A 212 -11.04 -2.07 8.50
N GLY A 213 -10.87 -0.75 8.54
CA GLY A 213 -9.64 -0.09 8.13
C GLY A 213 -9.48 1.24 8.86
N GLY A 214 -8.39 1.40 9.58
CA GLY A 214 -8.02 2.63 10.27
C GLY A 214 -7.35 3.64 9.33
N MET A 215 -7.31 4.91 9.75
CA MET A 215 -6.76 6.02 8.96
C MET A 215 -5.28 5.80 8.60
N ALA A 216 -4.50 5.25 9.54
CA ALA A 216 -3.09 4.91 9.33
C ALA A 216 -2.88 3.65 8.47
N GLY A 217 -3.91 2.83 8.24
CA GLY A 217 -3.82 1.62 7.40
C GLY A 217 -3.85 0.29 8.13
N PHE A 218 -4.15 0.27 9.43
CA PHE A 218 -4.36 -1.00 10.15
C PHE A 218 -5.77 -1.58 9.92
N SER A 219 -5.88 -2.90 9.79
CA SER A 219 -7.16 -3.63 9.86
C SER A 219 -7.69 -3.67 11.29
N PHE A 220 -9.01 -3.83 11.45
CA PHE A 220 -9.59 -4.06 12.78
C PHE A 220 -9.58 -5.56 13.12
N PHE A 221 -10.06 -6.38 12.19
CA PHE A 221 -9.99 -7.84 12.23
C PHE A 221 -9.35 -8.37 10.96
N ASP A 222 -8.55 -9.42 11.06
CA ASP A 222 -7.96 -10.14 9.93
C ASP A 222 -7.50 -11.54 10.37
N VAL A 223 -7.08 -12.35 9.41
CA VAL A 223 -6.48 -13.69 9.63
C VAL A 223 -5.07 -13.79 9.06
N VAL A 224 -4.36 -12.65 9.04
CA VAL A 224 -3.07 -12.53 8.33
C VAL A 224 -1.95 -13.19 9.13
N ASP A 225 -2.08 -13.23 10.46
CA ASP A 225 -1.15 -13.95 11.33
C ASP A 225 -1.10 -15.44 10.98
N GLU A 226 -2.25 -16.07 10.77
CA GLU A 226 -2.38 -17.46 10.35
C GLU A 226 -1.77 -17.69 8.96
N GLY A 227 -2.01 -16.75 8.03
CA GLY A 227 -1.43 -16.81 6.67
C GLY A 227 0.11 -16.70 6.67
N ILE A 228 0.67 -15.85 7.52
CA ILE A 228 2.12 -15.71 7.67
C ILE A 228 2.72 -16.96 8.33
N GLN A 229 2.07 -17.51 9.36
CA GLN A 229 2.51 -18.77 9.97
C GLN A 229 2.51 -19.93 8.97
N LEU A 230 1.54 -19.96 8.05
CA LEU A 230 1.53 -20.93 6.95
C LEU A 230 2.72 -20.68 6.00
N ALA A 231 2.95 -19.44 5.57
CA ALA A 231 4.08 -19.07 4.71
C ALA A 231 5.45 -19.44 5.30
N GLU A 232 5.62 -19.29 6.61
CA GLU A 232 6.84 -19.63 7.33
C GLU A 232 7.13 -21.14 7.33
N ARG A 233 6.12 -22.00 7.20
CA ARG A 233 6.29 -23.46 7.14
C ARG A 233 6.60 -23.99 5.75
N LEU A 234 6.32 -23.21 4.70
CA LEU A 234 6.59 -23.61 3.32
C LEU A 234 8.10 -23.55 2.99
N PRO A 235 8.60 -24.31 2.02
CA PRO A 235 9.99 -24.21 1.55
C PRO A 235 10.17 -23.00 0.61
N LYS A 236 9.96 -21.81 1.15
CA LYS A 236 10.00 -20.49 0.47
C LYS A 236 10.97 -19.58 1.19
N ASP A 237 11.69 -18.75 0.44
CA ASP A 237 12.87 -18.02 0.91
C ASP A 237 12.54 -16.57 1.28
N ILE A 238 11.46 -16.00 0.75
CA ILE A 238 11.02 -14.63 1.01
C ILE A 238 9.49 -14.53 1.04
N ILE A 239 8.96 -13.80 2.02
CA ILE A 239 7.51 -13.54 2.17
C ILE A 239 7.20 -12.14 1.64
N ILE A 240 6.31 -12.05 0.66
CA ILE A 240 5.76 -10.78 0.17
C ILE A 240 4.45 -10.52 0.90
N LEU A 241 4.40 -9.42 1.66
CA LEU A 241 3.25 -9.01 2.46
C LEU A 241 2.44 -7.97 1.69
N GLU A 242 1.36 -8.39 1.05
CA GLU A 242 0.52 -7.50 0.25
C GLU A 242 -0.68 -6.94 1.06
N GLY A 243 -0.86 -5.62 1.02
CA GLY A 243 -2.02 -4.96 1.61
C GLY A 243 -3.34 -5.06 0.83
N SER A 244 -4.36 -4.33 1.27
CA SER A 244 -5.68 -4.26 0.63
C SER A 244 -6.22 -2.83 0.58
N GLY A 245 -6.09 -2.17 -0.57
CA GLY A 245 -6.29 -0.72 -0.65
C GLY A 245 -5.21 0.01 0.16
N ALA A 246 -5.62 0.85 1.10
CA ALA A 246 -4.71 1.54 2.03
C ALA A 246 -4.40 0.76 3.32
N THR A 247 -5.03 -0.42 3.50
CA THR A 247 -4.82 -1.29 4.66
C THR A 247 -3.64 -2.21 4.42
N PHE A 248 -2.81 -2.49 5.41
CA PHE A 248 -1.64 -3.37 5.29
C PHE A 248 -1.46 -4.28 6.52
N PRO A 249 -0.71 -5.41 6.39
CA PRO A 249 -0.43 -6.30 7.52
C PRO A 249 0.27 -5.55 8.66
N SER A 250 -0.10 -5.83 9.92
CA SER A 250 0.58 -5.24 11.09
C SER A 250 1.94 -5.90 11.35
N TYR A 251 2.80 -5.88 10.34
CA TYR A 251 4.13 -6.47 10.31
C TYR A 251 5.14 -5.44 9.80
N ARG A 252 6.29 -5.38 10.44
CA ARG A 252 7.47 -4.66 9.97
C ARG A 252 8.29 -5.64 9.14
N ALA A 253 8.17 -5.50 7.82
CA ALA A 253 9.02 -6.21 6.88
C ALA A 253 10.44 -5.63 6.84
N ASP A 254 11.37 -6.37 6.24
CA ASP A 254 12.78 -5.97 6.08
C ASP A 254 12.96 -4.85 5.05
N ALA A 255 12.01 -4.74 4.11
CA ALA A 255 11.83 -3.56 3.28
C ALA A 255 10.35 -3.33 2.92
N CYS A 256 10.04 -2.15 2.41
CA CYS A 256 8.69 -1.74 2.05
C CYS A 256 8.65 -0.98 0.72
N ILE A 257 7.78 -1.44 -0.19
CA ILE A 257 7.41 -0.74 -1.42
C ILE A 257 6.04 -0.09 -1.20
N LEU A 258 5.98 1.23 -1.31
CA LEU A 258 4.73 1.97 -1.35
C LEU A 258 4.27 2.16 -2.79
N VAL A 259 3.05 1.72 -3.09
CA VAL A 259 2.40 1.93 -4.38
C VAL A 259 1.39 3.07 -4.26
N THR A 260 1.53 4.09 -5.12
CA THR A 260 0.58 5.20 -5.22
C THR A 260 0.23 5.48 -6.67
N SER A 261 -0.95 6.07 -6.91
CA SER A 261 -1.33 6.50 -8.25
C SER A 261 -0.92 7.95 -8.47
N ALA A 262 -0.45 8.28 -9.67
CA ALA A 262 -0.23 9.66 -10.08
C ALA A 262 -1.52 10.51 -10.07
N LYS A 263 -2.70 9.87 -10.08
CA LYS A 263 -4.01 10.54 -9.97
C LYS A 263 -4.43 10.83 -8.51
N VAL A 264 -3.60 10.49 -7.52
CA VAL A 264 -3.90 10.72 -6.11
C VAL A 264 -4.00 12.22 -5.83
N LYS A 265 -4.91 12.61 -4.92
CA LYS A 265 -4.92 13.99 -4.42
C LYS A 265 -3.62 14.24 -3.66
N LEU A 266 -2.89 15.30 -4.04
CA LEU A 266 -1.62 15.65 -3.41
C LEU A 266 -1.74 15.80 -1.88
N GLU A 267 -2.88 16.30 -1.40
CA GLU A 267 -3.15 16.44 0.04
C GLU A 267 -3.14 15.11 0.81
N PHE A 268 -3.51 13.99 0.17
CA PHE A 268 -3.45 12.67 0.80
C PHE A 268 -2.03 12.09 0.87
N ILE A 269 -1.07 12.72 0.18
CA ILE A 269 0.36 12.40 0.23
C ILE A 269 1.05 13.31 1.23
N LYS A 270 0.79 14.63 1.14
CA LYS A 270 1.34 15.68 2.01
C LYS A 270 0.86 15.58 3.46
N SER A 271 -0.40 15.24 3.68
CA SER A 271 -1.09 15.37 4.97
C SER A 271 -1.72 14.06 5.44
N TYR A 272 -2.50 14.12 6.51
CA TYR A 272 -3.11 12.95 7.17
C TYR A 272 -2.05 11.88 7.51
N PHE A 273 -2.29 10.62 7.16
CA PHE A 273 -1.32 9.52 7.28
C PHE A 273 -0.62 9.19 5.95
N GLY A 274 -0.60 10.12 4.99
CA GLY A 274 0.28 10.05 3.83
C GLY A 274 1.75 10.00 4.24
N PRO A 275 2.21 10.94 5.08
CA PRO A 275 3.59 10.97 5.56
C PRO A 275 4.02 9.68 6.24
N PHE A 276 3.18 9.11 7.12
CA PHE A 276 3.44 7.82 7.75
C PHE A 276 3.78 6.71 6.75
N ARG A 277 2.97 6.54 5.69
CA ARG A 277 3.18 5.48 4.68
C ARG A 277 4.45 5.70 3.87
N ILE A 278 4.76 6.95 3.53
CA ILE A 278 5.95 7.32 2.77
C ILE A 278 7.22 7.15 3.61
N SER A 279 7.16 7.48 4.89
CA SER A 279 8.28 7.26 5.82
C SER A 279 8.57 5.79 6.10
N LEU A 280 7.60 4.88 5.88
CA LEU A 280 7.81 3.43 5.98
C LEU A 280 8.53 2.85 4.75
N SER A 281 8.51 3.52 3.59
CA SER A 281 8.91 2.93 2.32
C SER A 281 10.37 3.15 1.97
N ASP A 282 11.00 2.10 1.45
CA ASP A 282 12.33 2.15 0.82
C ASP A 282 12.24 2.50 -0.67
N MET A 283 11.09 2.21 -1.27
CA MET A 283 10.80 2.47 -2.68
C MET A 283 9.37 2.95 -2.83
N VAL A 284 9.15 3.92 -3.70
CA VAL A 284 7.81 4.42 -4.05
C VAL A 284 7.57 4.22 -5.54
N VAL A 285 6.57 3.41 -5.88
CA VAL A 285 6.14 3.20 -7.27
C VAL A 285 4.91 4.04 -7.53
N ILE A 286 5.07 5.09 -8.36
CA ILE A 286 4.00 5.98 -8.80
C ILE A 286 3.44 5.44 -10.11
N THR A 287 2.27 4.82 -10.05
CA THR A 287 1.60 4.20 -11.22
C THR A 287 0.75 5.21 -11.98
N MET A 288 0.44 4.88 -13.24
CA MET A 288 -0.38 5.72 -14.12
C MET A 288 0.23 7.12 -14.33
N ALA A 289 1.55 7.24 -14.28
CA ALA A 289 2.24 8.52 -14.42
C ALA A 289 2.00 9.16 -15.79
N ASP A 290 1.76 8.36 -16.82
CA ASP A 290 1.37 8.78 -18.18
C ASP A 290 -0.09 9.25 -18.29
N SER A 291 -0.77 9.53 -17.18
CA SER A 291 -2.18 9.99 -17.16
C SER A 291 -2.37 11.37 -16.54
N VAL A 292 -1.28 12.05 -16.17
CA VAL A 292 -1.30 13.37 -15.54
C VAL A 292 -0.22 14.26 -16.17
N SER A 293 -0.26 15.57 -15.90
CA SER A 293 0.76 16.49 -16.41
C SER A 293 2.12 16.29 -15.73
N GLU A 294 3.19 16.61 -16.46
CA GLU A 294 4.55 16.62 -15.91
C GLU A 294 4.69 17.53 -14.68
N SER A 295 3.99 18.67 -14.68
CA SER A 295 3.97 19.60 -13.55
C SER A 295 3.37 18.99 -12.29
N HIS A 296 2.34 18.14 -12.44
CA HIS A 296 1.74 17.41 -11.33
C HIS A 296 2.70 16.32 -10.81
N LEU A 297 3.32 15.55 -11.70
CA LEU A 297 4.32 14.53 -11.33
C LEU A 297 5.49 15.12 -10.57
N ARG A 298 5.98 16.29 -11.00
CA ARG A 298 7.08 16.99 -10.33
C ARG A 298 6.72 17.34 -8.89
N LYS A 299 5.55 17.96 -8.67
CA LYS A 299 5.05 18.30 -7.32
C LYS A 299 4.86 17.07 -6.45
N LEU A 300 4.32 15.98 -7.02
CA LEU A 300 4.13 14.72 -6.31
C LEU A 300 5.47 14.13 -5.87
N LYS A 301 6.46 14.10 -6.77
CA LYS A 301 7.83 13.64 -6.47
C LYS A 301 8.50 14.49 -5.40
N GLU A 302 8.45 15.82 -5.54
CA GLU A 302 8.99 16.77 -4.54
C GLU A 302 8.35 16.56 -3.15
N THR A 303 7.04 16.34 -3.10
CA THR A 303 6.31 16.07 -1.84
C THR A 303 6.73 14.75 -1.21
N ILE A 304 6.90 13.69 -2.01
CA ILE A 304 7.37 12.39 -1.50
C ILE A 304 8.81 12.52 -0.99
N SER A 305 9.68 13.19 -1.75
CA SER A 305 11.09 13.39 -1.38
C SER A 305 11.28 14.29 -0.17
N SER A 306 10.39 15.25 0.08
CA SER A 306 10.45 16.08 1.29
C SER A 306 10.07 15.31 2.56
N ILE A 307 9.21 14.30 2.43
CA ILE A 307 8.80 13.42 3.54
C ILE A 307 9.84 12.30 3.76
N ASN A 308 10.34 11.71 2.67
CA ASN A 308 11.35 10.66 2.71
C ASN A 308 12.32 10.80 1.53
N SER A 309 13.45 11.46 1.80
CA SER A 309 14.53 11.68 0.82
C SER A 309 15.32 10.42 0.47
N SER A 310 15.17 9.34 1.26
CA SER A 310 15.87 8.08 1.05
C SER A 310 15.14 7.10 0.14
N ALA A 311 13.84 7.32 -0.11
CA ALA A 311 13.03 6.42 -0.91
C ALA A 311 13.38 6.49 -2.41
N ASP A 312 13.56 5.33 -3.04
CA ASP A 312 13.75 5.25 -4.49
C ASP A 312 12.40 5.39 -5.23
N ILE A 313 12.21 6.53 -5.89
CA ILE A 313 10.94 6.86 -6.57
C ILE A 313 10.99 6.42 -8.03
N HIS A 314 10.03 5.60 -8.46
CA HIS A 314 9.84 5.16 -9.85
C HIS A 314 8.52 5.68 -10.42
N LEU A 315 8.55 6.32 -11.58
CA LEU A 315 7.36 6.70 -12.34
C LEU A 315 7.03 5.62 -13.37
N THR A 316 5.85 5.02 -13.27
CA THR A 316 5.45 3.91 -14.13
C THR A 316 4.11 4.14 -14.81
N ALA A 317 3.98 3.55 -15.99
CA ALA A 317 2.75 3.42 -16.74
C ALA A 317 2.39 1.94 -16.87
N PHE A 318 1.10 1.61 -16.86
CA PHE A 318 0.68 0.23 -17.08
C PHE A 318 0.62 -0.08 -18.58
N ARG A 319 1.10 -1.26 -18.97
CA ARG A 319 0.84 -1.87 -20.27
C ARG A 319 0.21 -3.25 -20.08
N PRO A 320 -0.78 -3.62 -20.89
CA PRO A 320 -1.37 -4.95 -20.78
C PRO A 320 -0.36 -5.99 -21.24
N ARG A 321 0.01 -6.90 -20.33
CA ARG A 321 0.81 -8.08 -20.65
C ARG A 321 -0.14 -9.28 -20.77
N PRO A 322 -0.38 -9.81 -21.98
CA PRO A 322 -1.19 -11.00 -22.14
C PRO A 322 -0.50 -12.21 -21.51
N LEU A 323 -1.28 -13.06 -20.86
CA LEU A 323 -0.82 -14.33 -20.28
C LEU A 323 -0.90 -15.51 -21.26
N GLY A 324 -0.99 -15.20 -22.55
CA GLY A 324 -1.01 -16.14 -23.67
C GLY A 324 -0.62 -15.43 -24.97
N GLU A 325 -0.38 -16.19 -26.03
CA GLU A 325 0.00 -15.65 -27.33
C GLU A 325 -1.14 -14.81 -27.94
N VAL A 326 -0.83 -13.61 -28.42
CA VAL A 326 -1.82 -12.71 -29.06
C VAL A 326 -1.51 -12.43 -30.54
N SER A 327 -0.29 -12.72 -30.99
CA SER A 327 0.14 -12.43 -32.35
C SER A 327 -0.67 -13.22 -33.38
N GLY A 328 -1.16 -12.54 -34.41
CA GLY A 328 -1.99 -13.12 -35.47
C GLY A 328 -3.44 -13.42 -35.09
N LYS A 329 -3.87 -13.09 -33.85
CA LYS A 329 -5.25 -13.34 -33.38
C LYS A 329 -6.13 -12.10 -33.53
N ARG A 330 -7.40 -12.32 -33.88
CA ARG A 330 -8.48 -11.33 -33.80
C ARG A 330 -9.04 -11.32 -32.38
N LEU A 331 -8.96 -10.19 -31.70
CA LEU A 331 -9.27 -10.07 -30.28
C LEU A 331 -10.52 -9.24 -30.00
N GLY A 332 -11.29 -9.69 -29.01
CA GLY A 332 -12.14 -8.82 -28.19
C GLY A 332 -11.39 -8.37 -26.94
N LEU A 333 -11.13 -7.07 -26.76
CA LEU A 333 -10.46 -6.51 -25.59
C LEU A 333 -11.47 -6.00 -24.56
N ILE A 334 -11.41 -6.54 -23.34
CA ILE A 334 -12.36 -6.20 -22.27
C ILE A 334 -11.60 -5.73 -21.03
N MET A 335 -11.88 -4.52 -20.58
CA MET A 335 -11.23 -3.91 -19.42
C MET A 335 -12.25 -3.17 -18.54
N THR A 336 -11.80 -2.77 -17.35
CA THR A 336 -12.61 -1.94 -16.45
C THR A 336 -12.50 -0.44 -16.77
N SER A 337 -11.38 -0.02 -17.36
CA SER A 337 -11.03 1.39 -17.53
C SER A 337 -11.20 1.84 -18.97
N ASP A 338 -12.18 2.70 -19.21
CA ASP A 338 -12.44 3.32 -20.52
C ASP A 338 -11.23 4.16 -20.99
N ASP A 339 -10.68 5.01 -20.11
CA ASP A 339 -9.50 5.84 -20.38
C ASP A 339 -8.23 5.06 -20.79
N ALA A 340 -8.18 3.77 -20.46
CA ALA A 340 -7.02 2.91 -20.73
C ALA A 340 -7.17 2.10 -22.02
N LEU A 341 -8.41 1.88 -22.48
CA LEU A 341 -8.72 1.02 -23.62
C LEU A 341 -7.98 1.41 -24.90
N PRO A 342 -7.93 2.68 -25.33
CA PRO A 342 -7.23 3.04 -26.57
C PRO A 342 -5.75 2.67 -26.53
N ARG A 343 -5.07 2.95 -25.42
CA ARG A 343 -3.65 2.61 -25.23
C ARG A 343 -3.42 1.11 -25.10
N ALA A 344 -4.32 0.40 -24.43
CA ALA A 344 -4.25 -1.04 -24.30
C ALA A 344 -4.45 -1.74 -25.66
N ARG A 345 -5.40 -1.25 -26.46
CA ARG A 345 -5.62 -1.68 -27.85
C ARG A 345 -4.36 -1.48 -28.68
N GLU A 346 -3.83 -0.26 -28.72
CA GLU A 346 -2.62 0.06 -29.50
C GLU A 346 -1.44 -0.83 -29.07
N TRP A 347 -1.31 -1.09 -27.77
CA TRP A 347 -0.26 -1.98 -27.26
C TRP A 347 -0.41 -3.42 -27.75
N LEU A 348 -1.62 -3.99 -27.69
CA LEU A 348 -1.88 -5.35 -28.19
C LEU A 348 -1.71 -5.44 -29.71
N GLU A 349 -2.11 -4.41 -30.46
CA GLU A 349 -1.88 -4.33 -31.91
C GLU A 349 -0.37 -4.30 -32.24
N LYS A 350 0.45 -3.61 -31.43
CA LYS A 350 1.92 -3.66 -31.54
C LYS A 350 2.51 -5.04 -31.26
N LEU A 351 1.83 -5.88 -30.48
CA LEU A 351 2.21 -7.28 -30.26
C LEU A 351 1.74 -8.21 -31.39
N GLY A 352 1.12 -7.66 -32.44
CA GLY A 352 0.69 -8.38 -33.63
C GLY A 352 -0.74 -8.90 -33.58
N ALA A 353 -1.54 -8.47 -32.61
CA ALA A 353 -2.97 -8.79 -32.57
C ALA A 353 -3.81 -7.85 -33.46
N GLU A 354 -5.01 -8.28 -33.85
CA GLU A 354 -6.02 -7.43 -34.47
C GLU A 354 -7.18 -7.22 -33.49
N VAL A 355 -7.31 -6.04 -32.88
CA VAL A 355 -8.37 -5.79 -31.89
C VAL A 355 -9.65 -5.31 -32.60
N LEU A 356 -10.60 -6.23 -32.79
CA LEU A 356 -11.85 -5.97 -33.50
C LEU A 356 -12.91 -5.29 -32.61
N TYR A 357 -12.95 -5.67 -31.33
CA TYR A 357 -13.94 -5.17 -30.39
C TYR A 357 -13.28 -4.72 -29.10
N THR A 358 -13.86 -3.71 -28.45
CA THR A 358 -13.46 -3.25 -27.13
C THR A 358 -14.68 -3.10 -26.23
N SER A 359 -14.51 -3.33 -24.92
CA SER A 359 -15.52 -3.02 -23.90
C SER A 359 -14.88 -2.53 -22.60
N ALA A 360 -15.39 -1.42 -22.07
CA ALA A 360 -15.06 -0.89 -20.74
C ALA A 360 -16.00 -1.41 -19.64
N ASN A 361 -16.95 -2.29 -20.00
CA ASN A 361 -18.06 -2.66 -19.13
C ASN A 361 -17.75 -3.85 -18.23
N LEU A 362 -16.48 -4.21 -18.01
CA LEU A 362 -16.11 -5.36 -17.17
C LEU A 362 -16.73 -5.29 -15.77
N SER A 363 -16.92 -4.10 -15.21
CA SER A 363 -17.58 -3.92 -13.89
C SER A 363 -19.12 -3.85 -13.95
N ARG A 364 -19.73 -3.90 -15.14
CA ARG A 364 -21.14 -3.64 -15.43
C ARG A 364 -21.77 -4.80 -16.20
N ARG A 365 -22.01 -5.93 -15.52
CA ARG A 365 -22.47 -7.21 -16.11
C ARG A 365 -23.56 -7.09 -17.19
N LYS A 366 -24.63 -6.32 -16.94
CA LYS A 366 -25.73 -6.15 -17.92
C LYS A 366 -25.26 -5.51 -19.23
N HIS A 367 -24.35 -4.54 -19.16
CA HIS A 367 -23.78 -3.90 -20.34
C HIS A 367 -22.74 -4.81 -21.00
N LEU A 368 -21.90 -5.47 -20.20
CA LEU A 368 -20.91 -6.43 -20.69
C LEU A 368 -21.55 -7.54 -21.54
N ILE A 369 -22.65 -8.13 -21.07
CA ILE A 369 -23.38 -9.18 -21.83
C ILE A 369 -23.88 -8.63 -23.18
N ARG A 370 -24.38 -7.39 -23.22
CA ARG A 370 -24.81 -6.76 -24.47
C ARG A 370 -23.65 -6.53 -25.42
N ASP A 371 -22.49 -6.13 -24.92
CA ASP A 371 -21.30 -5.95 -25.73
C ASP A 371 -20.84 -7.29 -26.32
N LEU A 372 -20.76 -8.34 -25.48
CA LEU A 372 -20.36 -9.69 -25.89
C LEU A 372 -21.27 -10.28 -26.98
N ASN A 373 -22.58 -10.00 -26.94
CA ASN A 373 -23.52 -10.45 -27.98
C ASN A 373 -23.23 -9.85 -29.37
N ASN A 374 -22.47 -8.75 -29.44
CA ASN A 374 -22.07 -8.14 -30.71
C ASN A 374 -20.70 -8.63 -31.19
N PHE A 375 -19.97 -9.41 -30.37
CA PHE A 375 -18.65 -9.92 -30.73
C PHE A 375 -18.85 -11.10 -31.69
N SER A 376 -18.17 -11.05 -32.82
CA SER A 376 -18.21 -12.10 -33.85
C SER A 376 -16.87 -12.16 -34.56
N ASN A 377 -16.52 -13.31 -35.15
CA ASN A 377 -15.27 -13.46 -35.91
C ASN A 377 -14.00 -13.09 -35.11
N ILE A 378 -13.97 -13.40 -33.81
CA ILE A 378 -12.78 -13.28 -32.97
C ILE A 378 -12.22 -14.66 -32.64
N ASP A 379 -10.90 -14.74 -32.46
CA ASP A 379 -10.19 -15.97 -32.11
C ASP A 379 -10.00 -16.08 -30.59
N ALA A 380 -9.85 -14.94 -29.90
CA ALA A 380 -9.71 -14.89 -28.45
C ALA A 380 -10.30 -13.62 -27.82
N VAL A 381 -10.59 -13.67 -26.52
CA VAL A 381 -10.86 -12.49 -25.70
C VAL A 381 -9.69 -12.19 -24.77
N ALA A 382 -9.20 -10.96 -24.83
CA ALA A 382 -8.19 -10.43 -23.92
C ALA A 382 -8.89 -9.68 -22.77
N VAL A 383 -8.75 -10.14 -21.53
CA VAL A 383 -9.54 -9.63 -20.41
C VAL A 383 -8.76 -9.49 -19.10
N GLU A 384 -8.94 -8.38 -18.37
CA GLU A 384 -8.40 -8.22 -17.01
C GLU A 384 -9.04 -9.23 -16.03
N LEU A 385 -8.30 -9.80 -15.09
CA LEU A 385 -8.92 -10.68 -14.08
C LEU A 385 -9.77 -9.87 -13.09
N LYS A 386 -11.10 -10.05 -13.17
CA LYS A 386 -12.11 -9.55 -12.22
C LYS A 386 -13.22 -10.58 -12.10
N ALA A 387 -14.11 -10.42 -11.12
CA ALA A 387 -15.23 -11.34 -10.92
C ALA A 387 -16.04 -11.58 -12.21
N ALA A 388 -16.39 -10.47 -12.90
CA ALA A 388 -17.08 -10.47 -14.19
C ALA A 388 -16.29 -11.11 -15.33
N ALA A 389 -14.95 -11.11 -15.26
CA ALA A 389 -14.11 -11.76 -16.25
C ALA A 389 -14.26 -13.28 -16.17
N VAL A 390 -14.44 -13.81 -14.96
CA VAL A 390 -14.62 -15.25 -14.74
C VAL A 390 -16.08 -15.65 -14.98
N ASP A 391 -17.02 -15.06 -14.24
CA ASP A 391 -18.42 -15.54 -14.26
C ASP A 391 -19.19 -15.21 -15.56
N VAL A 392 -18.80 -14.15 -16.28
CA VAL A 392 -19.41 -13.73 -17.55
C VAL A 392 -18.49 -13.99 -18.74
N VAL A 393 -17.31 -13.36 -18.81
CA VAL A 393 -16.48 -13.39 -20.05
C VAL A 393 -15.94 -14.79 -20.31
N THR A 394 -15.38 -15.44 -19.28
CA THR A 394 -14.78 -16.77 -19.42
C THR A 394 -15.84 -17.81 -19.75
N ARG A 395 -16.98 -17.78 -19.04
CA ARG A 395 -18.13 -18.63 -19.35
C ARG A 395 -18.57 -18.47 -20.81
N TRP A 396 -18.84 -17.23 -21.23
CA TRP A 396 -19.28 -16.93 -22.59
C TRP A 396 -18.26 -17.40 -23.63
N ALA A 397 -16.97 -17.16 -23.42
CA ALA A 397 -15.93 -17.53 -24.36
C ALA A 397 -15.83 -19.06 -24.51
N LEU A 398 -15.82 -19.79 -23.39
CA LEU A 398 -15.79 -21.26 -23.40
C LEU A 398 -17.02 -21.87 -24.07
N GLU A 399 -18.22 -21.33 -23.83
CA GLU A 399 -19.47 -21.77 -24.48
C GLU A 399 -19.46 -21.55 -26.00
N ASN A 400 -18.66 -20.60 -26.50
CA ASN A 400 -18.54 -20.27 -27.92
C ASN A 400 -17.24 -20.79 -28.56
N GLY A 401 -16.43 -21.57 -27.85
CA GLY A 401 -15.14 -22.07 -28.35
C GLY A 401 -14.09 -20.99 -28.61
N ILE A 402 -14.20 -19.85 -27.93
CA ILE A 402 -13.29 -18.71 -28.02
C ILE A 402 -12.25 -18.81 -26.91
N GLU A 403 -10.98 -18.60 -27.24
CA GLU A 403 -9.88 -18.64 -26.26
C GLU A 403 -9.96 -17.46 -25.28
N VAL A 404 -9.62 -17.70 -24.02
CA VAL A 404 -9.54 -16.66 -22.99
C VAL A 404 -8.10 -16.36 -22.66
N ILE A 405 -7.68 -15.12 -22.90
CA ILE A 405 -6.35 -14.63 -22.59
C ILE A 405 -6.48 -13.58 -21.48
N TYR A 406 -6.10 -13.96 -20.25
CA TYR A 406 -6.07 -12.99 -19.16
C TYR A 406 -4.95 -11.96 -19.38
N LEU A 407 -5.21 -10.73 -18.95
CA LEU A 407 -4.27 -9.62 -19.00
C LEU A 407 -3.75 -9.32 -17.58
N ASP A 408 -2.42 -9.25 -17.48
CA ASP A 408 -1.74 -8.61 -16.36
C ASP A 408 -1.45 -7.13 -16.71
N ASN A 409 -1.32 -6.29 -15.69
CA ASN A 409 -0.96 -4.89 -15.84
C ASN A 409 0.53 -4.70 -15.52
N GLU A 410 1.38 -4.72 -16.55
CA GLU A 410 2.83 -4.60 -16.36
C GLU A 410 3.21 -3.14 -16.05
N PRO A 411 3.86 -2.83 -14.90
CA PRO A 411 4.37 -1.49 -14.62
C PRO A 411 5.67 -1.25 -15.40
N ILE A 412 5.64 -0.36 -16.37
CA ILE A 412 6.80 0.03 -17.18
C ILE A 412 7.27 1.43 -16.79
N ASN A 413 8.57 1.60 -16.51
CA ASN A 413 9.16 2.90 -16.22
C ASN A 413 9.02 3.88 -17.39
N ILE A 414 8.70 5.13 -17.06
CA ILE A 414 8.65 6.25 -18.01
C ILE A 414 9.60 7.39 -17.60
N ASP A 415 10.43 7.16 -16.59
CA ASP A 415 11.40 8.11 -16.03
C ASP A 415 12.87 7.75 -16.34
N GLY A 416 13.09 6.76 -17.21
CA GLY A 416 14.42 6.27 -17.59
C GLY A 416 15.10 5.40 -16.51
N LYS A 417 14.42 5.09 -15.41
CA LYS A 417 14.87 4.09 -14.42
C LYS A 417 14.48 2.67 -14.83
N ASP A 418 15.02 1.69 -14.12
CA ASP A 418 14.63 0.28 -14.24
C ASP A 418 14.11 -0.24 -12.89
N LEU A 419 12.79 -0.41 -12.78
CA LEU A 419 12.14 -0.95 -11.58
C LEU A 419 12.55 -2.41 -11.34
N ARG A 420 12.78 -3.21 -12.38
CA ARG A 420 13.18 -4.62 -12.25
C ARG A 420 14.56 -4.71 -11.59
N GLU A 421 15.53 -3.94 -12.07
CA GLU A 421 16.87 -3.91 -11.48
C GLU A 421 16.82 -3.45 -10.01
N ALA A 422 16.03 -2.41 -9.72
CA ALA A 422 15.87 -1.90 -8.36
C ALA A 422 15.25 -2.95 -7.42
N ILE A 423 14.25 -3.72 -7.87
CA ILE A 423 13.66 -4.82 -7.10
C ILE A 423 14.68 -5.94 -6.86
N LEU A 424 15.47 -6.33 -7.86
CA LEU A 424 16.51 -7.35 -7.69
C LEU A 424 17.56 -6.92 -6.67
N LYS A 425 17.99 -5.65 -6.72
CA LYS A 425 18.91 -5.07 -5.74
C LYS A 425 18.33 -5.07 -4.34
N LEU A 426 17.07 -4.66 -4.19
CA LEU A 426 16.36 -4.66 -2.92
C LEU A 426 16.20 -6.09 -2.36
N GLY A 427 15.79 -7.04 -3.21
CA GLY A 427 15.64 -8.45 -2.85
C GLY A 427 16.94 -9.10 -2.36
N ARG A 428 18.07 -8.85 -3.04
CA ARG A 428 19.39 -9.32 -2.58
C ARG A 428 19.74 -8.75 -1.20
N SER A 429 19.53 -7.46 -0.99
CA SER A 429 19.78 -6.80 0.30
C SER A 429 18.97 -7.41 1.44
N ILE A 430 17.72 -7.80 1.18
CA ILE A 430 16.83 -8.47 2.15
C ILE A 430 17.36 -9.88 2.46
N LEU A 431 17.67 -10.67 1.42
CA LEU A 431 18.12 -12.06 1.57
C LEU A 431 19.50 -12.16 2.25
N GLU A 432 20.36 -11.17 2.08
CA GLU A 432 21.69 -11.10 2.71
C GLU A 432 21.65 -10.56 4.15
N GLY A 433 20.48 -10.12 4.65
CA GLY A 433 20.34 -9.57 6.01
C GLY A 433 21.04 -8.23 6.23
N ARG A 434 21.20 -7.41 5.17
CA ARG A 434 21.92 -6.13 5.22
C ARG A 434 21.06 -4.93 5.62
N ARG A 435 19.92 -5.14 6.30
CA ARG A 435 18.93 -4.11 6.64
C ARG A 435 18.45 -4.17 8.09
#